data_AF-A0A931PUY5-F1
#
_entry.id   AF-A0A931PUY5-F1
#
_cell.length_a   1.000
_cell.length_b   1.000
_cell.length_c   1.000
_cell.angle_alpha   90.00
_cell.angle_beta   90.00
_cell.angle_gamma   90.00
#
_symmetry.space_group_name_H-M   'P 1'
#
loop_
_entity.id
_entity.type
_entity.pdbx_description
1 polymer ?
#
loop_
_entity_poly.entity_id
_entity_poly.type
_entity_poly.pdbx_seq_one_letter_code
_entity_poly.pdbx_strand_id
1 'polypeptide(L)'
;MPENEPSPSPAPPSIASVEAQIRVLKENVTSAAGTMAREALQEKIADLEKHLALLQAKRKQEEEAEPPPSPSTAEQLLEADGLLRQARVAKMRGQNEQAAALLQQAADTAPGAAAVLEAVGDEFAERRRWGEARSAYLRAHRADPLNPAIERKYAQTILRTTAGFTVEQALGGGLDSPFVDPSDAAANAKWAAVLSFFVPGAGHFALGETVTGFWLFGLWVVGVIGFVLLRADFQAFLLFLAGRPNSHFSGIISLPSLVIFAATIVGVGGCAARAKGGKAKPQDGRPTPPTNLPFD
;
A
#
# COMPACT_ATOMS: atom_id res chain seq x y z
N MET A 1 29.88 13.94 3.32
CA MET A 1 28.88 14.40 2.34
C MET A 1 28.20 13.15 1.80
N PRO A 2 26.95 12.84 2.19
CA PRO A 2 26.22 11.76 1.55
C PRO A 2 25.60 12.31 0.26
N GLU A 3 25.82 11.56 -0.81
CA GLU A 3 25.35 11.83 -2.16
C GLU A 3 23.82 11.82 -2.22
N ASN A 4 23.29 12.75 -3.00
CA ASN A 4 21.89 12.97 -3.26
C ASN A 4 21.38 11.83 -4.17
N GLU A 5 20.89 10.73 -3.59
CA GLU A 5 20.25 9.67 -4.37
C GLU A 5 18.97 10.22 -5.02
N PRO A 6 18.79 10.05 -6.35
CA PRO A 6 17.62 10.55 -7.04
C PRO A 6 16.37 9.80 -6.55
N SER A 7 15.42 10.58 -6.01
CA SER A 7 14.11 10.11 -5.54
C SER A 7 13.51 9.04 -6.47
N PRO A 8 13.11 7.86 -5.96
CA PRO A 8 12.49 6.84 -6.79
C PRO A 8 11.15 7.36 -7.30
N SER A 9 11.09 7.57 -8.61
CA SER A 9 9.89 7.93 -9.35
C SER A 9 8.72 7.04 -8.92
N PRO A 10 7.52 7.61 -8.65
CA PRO A 10 6.36 6.86 -8.20
C PRO A 10 6.04 5.71 -9.16
N ALA A 11 5.76 4.52 -8.62
CA ALA A 11 5.31 3.39 -9.41
C ALA A 11 3.98 3.76 -10.10
N PRO A 12 3.88 3.58 -11.43
CA PRO A 12 2.73 4.06 -12.20
C PRO A 12 1.45 3.34 -11.78
N PRO A 13 0.31 4.05 -11.67
CA PRO A 13 -0.97 3.42 -11.34
C PRO A 13 -1.34 2.37 -12.39
N SER A 14 -1.96 1.29 -11.95
CA SER A 14 -2.36 0.21 -12.86
C SER A 14 -3.47 0.71 -13.81
N ILE A 15 -3.43 0.31 -15.08
CA ILE A 15 -4.43 0.72 -16.09
C ILE A 15 -5.85 0.40 -15.60
N ALA A 16 -6.05 -0.79 -15.00
CA ALA A 16 -7.33 -1.23 -14.47
C ALA A 16 -7.87 -0.35 -13.33
N SER A 17 -6.99 0.15 -12.44
CA SER A 17 -7.42 1.07 -11.38
C SER A 17 -7.84 2.44 -11.92
N VAL A 18 -7.18 2.94 -12.97
CA VAL A 18 -7.53 4.22 -13.60
C VAL A 18 -8.85 4.11 -14.37
N GLU A 19 -9.08 3.00 -15.07
CA GLU A 19 -10.34 2.70 -15.75
C GLU A 19 -11.53 2.64 -14.78
N ALA A 20 -11.36 1.98 -13.62
CA ALA A 20 -12.37 1.92 -12.59
C ALA A 20 -12.74 3.30 -12.04
N GLN A 21 -11.73 4.16 -11.82
CA GLN A 21 -11.95 5.54 -11.35
C GLN A 21 -12.68 6.39 -12.40
N ILE A 22 -12.31 6.29 -13.67
CA ILE A 22 -13.02 6.99 -14.76
C ILE A 22 -14.48 6.56 -14.81
N ARG A 23 -14.77 5.26 -14.63
CA ARG A 23 -16.15 4.75 -14.61
C ARG A 23 -16.99 5.35 -13.49
N VAL A 24 -16.45 5.38 -12.27
CA VAL A 24 -17.13 5.97 -11.10
C VAL A 24 -17.34 7.48 -11.29
N LEU A 25 -16.34 8.20 -11.81
CA LEU A 25 -16.45 9.63 -12.06
C LEU A 25 -17.49 9.94 -13.15
N LYS A 26 -17.58 9.14 -14.21
CA LYS A 26 -18.61 9.28 -15.25
C LYS A 26 -20.03 9.08 -14.70
N GLU A 27 -20.22 8.16 -13.77
CA GLU A 27 -21.50 7.94 -13.07
C GLU A 27 -21.85 9.08 -12.09
N ASN A 28 -20.84 9.71 -11.49
CA ASN A 28 -21.03 10.88 -10.65
C ASN A 28 -21.34 12.15 -11.46
N VAL A 29 -20.82 12.27 -12.69
CA VAL A 29 -21.15 13.38 -13.61
C VAL A 29 -22.61 13.34 -14.04
N THR A 30 -23.15 12.16 -14.33
CA THR A 30 -24.56 11.99 -14.75
C THR A 30 -25.54 12.27 -13.61
N SER A 31 -25.12 12.08 -12.36
CA SER A 31 -25.95 12.32 -11.16
C SER A 31 -25.76 13.69 -10.50
N ALA A 32 -24.73 14.47 -10.89
CA ALA A 32 -24.48 15.81 -10.35
C ALA A 32 -25.55 16.82 -10.81
N ALA A 33 -26.09 17.62 -9.89
CA ALA A 33 -27.20 18.55 -10.14
C ALA A 33 -26.78 20.00 -10.49
N GLY A 34 -25.50 20.28 -10.74
CA GLY A 34 -25.00 21.63 -11.03
C GLY A 34 -23.97 21.68 -12.16
N THR A 35 -23.97 22.77 -12.94
CA THR A 35 -23.07 22.96 -14.10
C THR A 35 -21.60 23.00 -13.68
N MET A 36 -21.24 23.78 -12.66
CA MET A 36 -19.85 23.86 -12.16
C MET A 36 -19.32 22.53 -11.61
N ALA A 37 -20.18 21.74 -10.94
CA ALA A 37 -19.79 20.43 -10.41
C ALA A 37 -19.57 19.40 -11.53
N ARG A 38 -20.35 19.49 -12.61
CA ARG A 38 -20.16 18.67 -13.82
C ARG A 38 -18.88 19.05 -14.55
N GLU A 39 -18.60 20.34 -14.68
CA GLU A 39 -17.38 20.85 -15.33
C GLU A 39 -16.11 20.39 -14.61
N ALA A 40 -16.04 20.54 -13.28
CA ALA A 40 -14.89 20.08 -12.49
C ALA A 40 -14.67 18.55 -12.55
N LEU A 41 -15.75 17.77 -12.58
CA LEU A 41 -15.66 16.31 -12.75
C LEU A 41 -15.25 15.91 -14.18
N GLN A 42 -15.71 16.65 -15.19
CA GLN A 42 -15.31 16.44 -16.59
C GLN A 42 -13.83 16.74 -16.81
N GLU A 43 -13.30 17.80 -16.19
CA GLU A 43 -11.87 18.11 -16.20
C GLU A 43 -11.05 16.97 -15.59
N LYS A 44 -11.48 16.45 -14.43
CA LYS A 44 -10.81 15.33 -13.77
C LYS A 44 -10.86 14.03 -14.59
N ILE A 45 -11.97 13.77 -15.28
CA ILE A 45 -12.09 12.63 -16.20
C ILE A 45 -11.11 12.79 -17.37
N ALA A 46 -11.03 13.99 -17.96
CA ALA A 46 -10.14 14.26 -19.09
C ALA A 46 -8.66 14.07 -18.71
N ASP A 47 -8.26 14.49 -17.52
CA ASP A 47 -6.89 14.28 -17.02
C ASP A 47 -6.57 12.81 -16.75
N LEU A 48 -7.52 12.06 -16.19
CA LEU A 48 -7.36 10.62 -16.00
C LEU A 48 -7.32 9.86 -17.32
N GLU A 49 -8.11 10.28 -18.32
CA GLU A 49 -8.07 9.69 -19.67
C GLU A 49 -6.72 9.95 -20.36
N LYS A 50 -6.15 11.16 -20.23
CA LYS A 50 -4.78 11.44 -20.69
C LYS A 50 -3.75 10.56 -19.97
N HIS A 51 -3.88 10.40 -18.65
CA HIS A 51 -2.97 9.56 -17.88
C HIS A 51 -3.07 8.09 -18.29
N LEU A 52 -4.28 7.58 -18.50
CA LEU A 52 -4.53 6.25 -19.03
C LEU A 52 -3.90 6.07 -20.41
N ALA A 53 -4.06 7.04 -21.31
CA ALA A 53 -3.44 7.01 -22.63
C ALA A 53 -1.91 6.98 -22.55
N LEU A 54 -1.30 7.74 -21.61
CA LEU A 54 0.14 7.69 -21.36
C LEU A 54 0.60 6.33 -20.83
N LEU A 55 -0.16 5.71 -19.93
CA LEU A 55 0.15 4.38 -19.41
C LEU A 55 0.02 3.30 -20.47
N GLN A 56 -1.01 3.38 -21.31
CA GLN A 56 -1.19 2.47 -22.44
C GLN A 56 -0.09 2.68 -23.49
N ALA A 57 0.29 3.92 -23.78
CA ALA A 57 1.39 4.23 -24.68
C ALA A 57 2.72 3.73 -24.12
N LYS A 58 2.99 3.92 -22.83
CA LYS A 58 4.18 3.41 -22.15
C LYS A 58 4.21 1.88 -22.14
N ARG A 59 3.08 1.23 -21.84
CA ARG A 59 2.94 -0.22 -21.91
C ARG A 59 3.17 -0.73 -23.34
N LYS A 60 2.57 -0.07 -24.33
CA LYS A 60 2.74 -0.41 -25.74
C LYS A 60 4.19 -0.21 -26.17
N GLN A 61 4.85 0.86 -25.73
CA GLN A 61 6.28 1.06 -25.92
C GLN A 61 7.11 0.00 -25.19
N GLU A 62 6.76 -0.45 -23.99
CA GLU A 62 7.43 -1.57 -23.30
C GLU A 62 7.14 -2.94 -23.97
N GLU A 63 6.01 -3.06 -24.68
CA GLU A 63 5.64 -4.22 -25.49
C GLU A 63 6.28 -4.19 -26.88
N GLU A 64 6.56 -3.01 -27.44
CA GLU A 64 7.05 -2.77 -28.80
C GLU A 64 8.56 -2.50 -28.84
N ALA A 65 9.16 -1.96 -27.76
CA ALA A 65 10.59 -1.66 -27.66
C ALA A 65 11.44 -2.88 -27.28
N GLU A 66 10.86 -3.93 -26.70
CA GLU A 66 11.53 -5.22 -26.60
C GLU A 66 11.02 -6.13 -27.71
N PRO A 67 11.81 -6.37 -28.78
CA PRO A 67 11.42 -7.32 -29.80
C PRO A 67 11.09 -8.67 -29.14
N PRO A 68 10.05 -9.39 -29.61
CA PRO A 68 9.80 -10.75 -29.14
C PRO A 68 11.13 -11.49 -29.23
N PRO A 69 11.54 -12.17 -28.15
CA PRO A 69 12.88 -12.68 -28.08
C PRO A 69 13.09 -13.59 -29.27
N SER A 70 14.18 -13.35 -30.01
CA SER A 70 14.41 -13.98 -31.31
C SER A 70 14.20 -15.49 -31.17
N PRO A 71 13.34 -16.11 -32.02
CA PRO A 71 13.04 -17.52 -31.90
C PRO A 71 14.36 -18.28 -31.97
N SER A 72 14.73 -18.87 -30.84
CA SER A 72 16.01 -19.54 -30.68
C SER A 72 15.96 -20.82 -31.52
N THR A 73 17.01 -21.06 -32.30
CA THR A 73 17.10 -22.26 -33.16
C THR A 73 17.12 -23.50 -32.28
N ALA A 74 16.62 -24.64 -32.77
CA ALA A 74 16.57 -25.89 -31.99
C ALA A 74 17.95 -26.30 -31.41
N GLU A 75 19.04 -26.01 -32.12
CA GLU A 75 20.41 -26.23 -31.64
C GLU A 75 20.79 -25.32 -30.45
N GLN A 76 20.40 -24.04 -30.50
CA GLN A 76 20.64 -23.07 -29.42
C GLN A 76 19.83 -23.42 -28.15
N LEU A 77 18.61 -23.93 -28.32
CA LEU A 77 17.79 -24.42 -27.20
C LEU A 77 18.45 -25.61 -26.49
N LEU A 78 19.01 -26.56 -27.26
CA LEU A 78 19.70 -27.72 -26.70
C LEU A 78 20.97 -27.33 -25.93
N GLU A 79 21.74 -26.37 -26.46
CA GLU A 79 22.95 -25.87 -25.81
C GLU A 79 22.60 -25.12 -24.51
N ALA A 80 21.57 -24.25 -24.56
CA ALA A 80 21.08 -23.52 -23.39
C ALA A 80 20.51 -24.46 -22.31
N ASP A 81 19.82 -25.54 -22.69
CA ASP A 81 19.36 -26.57 -21.75
C ASP A 81 20.52 -27.26 -21.04
N GLY A 82 21.63 -27.51 -21.75
CA GLY A 82 22.86 -28.02 -21.17
C GLY A 82 23.43 -27.08 -20.10
N LEU A 83 23.51 -25.79 -20.42
CA LEU A 83 23.97 -24.74 -19.50
C LEU A 83 23.04 -24.59 -18.29
N LEU A 84 21.71 -24.66 -18.48
CA LEU A 84 20.73 -24.64 -17.39
C LEU A 84 20.92 -25.78 -16.40
N ARG A 85 21.17 -27.00 -16.89
CA ARG A 85 21.42 -28.16 -16.03
C ARG A 85 22.69 -27.95 -15.20
N GLN A 86 23.74 -27.43 -15.83
CA GLN A 86 25.00 -27.11 -15.14
C GLN A 86 24.80 -26.02 -14.08
N ALA A 87 24.06 -24.96 -14.40
CA ALA A 87 23.73 -23.89 -13.47
C ALA A 87 22.96 -24.42 -12.24
N ARG A 88 21.96 -25.30 -12.47
CA ARG A 88 21.21 -25.94 -11.37
C ARG A 88 22.13 -26.80 -10.49
N VAL A 89 23.07 -27.54 -11.07
CA VAL A 89 24.06 -28.32 -10.31
C VAL A 89 25.00 -27.40 -9.51
N ALA A 90 25.49 -26.32 -10.10
CA ALA A 90 26.33 -25.33 -9.41
C ALA A 90 25.57 -24.70 -8.23
N LYS A 91 24.29 -24.39 -8.41
CA LYS A 91 23.41 -23.87 -7.35
C LYS A 91 23.19 -24.88 -6.23
N MET A 92 22.99 -26.16 -6.53
CA MET A 92 22.90 -27.22 -5.51
C MET A 92 24.20 -27.39 -4.71
N ARG A 93 25.34 -27.00 -5.28
CA ARG A 93 26.66 -26.98 -4.62
C ARG A 93 26.94 -25.67 -3.86
N GLY A 94 26.00 -24.72 -3.84
CA GLY A 94 26.17 -23.41 -3.23
C GLY A 94 27.06 -22.44 -4.02
N GLN A 95 27.43 -22.77 -5.25
CA GLN A 95 28.29 -21.96 -6.12
C GLN A 95 27.45 -20.92 -6.86
N ASN A 96 26.89 -19.96 -6.12
CA ASN A 96 25.92 -19.00 -6.65
C ASN A 96 26.47 -18.12 -7.78
N GLU A 97 27.73 -17.68 -7.69
CA GLU A 97 28.36 -16.86 -8.75
C GLU A 97 28.56 -17.66 -10.04
N GLN A 98 28.95 -18.92 -9.93
CA GLN A 98 29.12 -19.80 -11.09
C GLN A 98 27.77 -20.14 -11.73
N ALA A 99 26.73 -20.35 -10.92
CA ALA A 99 25.37 -20.53 -11.41
C ALA A 99 24.88 -19.30 -12.18
N ALA A 100 25.13 -18.09 -11.66
CA ALA A 100 24.79 -16.83 -12.32
C ALA A 100 25.49 -16.69 -13.68
N ALA A 101 26.80 -16.98 -13.73
CA ALA A 101 27.57 -16.91 -14.96
C ALA A 101 27.05 -17.91 -16.02
N LEU A 102 26.69 -19.12 -15.61
CA LEU A 102 26.12 -20.14 -16.49
C LEU A 102 24.71 -19.76 -16.98
N LEU A 103 23.90 -19.13 -16.14
CA LEU A 103 22.57 -18.62 -16.54
C LEU A 103 22.68 -17.45 -17.51
N GLN A 104 23.66 -16.56 -17.32
CA GLN A 104 23.93 -15.48 -18.26
C GLN A 104 24.37 -16.03 -19.62
N GLN A 105 25.30 -17.00 -19.64
CA GLN A 105 25.70 -17.69 -20.87
C GLN A 105 24.51 -18.37 -21.56
N ALA A 106 23.64 -19.03 -20.80
CA ALA A 106 22.43 -19.64 -21.37
C ALA A 106 21.49 -18.59 -22.00
N ALA A 107 21.35 -17.43 -21.36
CA ALA A 107 20.52 -16.33 -21.86
C ALA A 107 21.11 -15.67 -23.11
N ASP A 108 22.45 -15.62 -23.22
CA ASP A 108 23.15 -15.11 -24.40
C ASP A 108 23.06 -16.11 -25.57
N THR A 109 23.14 -17.42 -25.30
CA THR A 109 23.01 -18.49 -26.31
C THR A 109 21.58 -18.62 -26.84
N ALA A 110 20.58 -18.54 -25.96
CA ALA A 110 19.16 -18.67 -26.32
C ALA A 110 18.31 -17.58 -25.66
N PRO A 111 18.31 -16.35 -26.20
CA PRO A 111 17.60 -15.21 -25.61
C PRO A 111 16.07 -15.36 -25.60
N GLY A 112 15.52 -16.32 -26.35
CA GLY A 112 14.09 -16.65 -26.42
C GLY A 112 13.71 -17.97 -25.77
N ALA A 113 14.63 -18.65 -25.09
CA ALA A 113 14.28 -19.82 -24.30
C ALA A 113 13.50 -19.42 -23.04
N ALA A 114 12.20 -19.71 -23.01
CA ALA A 114 11.34 -19.39 -21.86
C ALA A 114 11.87 -19.98 -20.53
N ALA A 115 12.41 -21.20 -20.56
CA ALA A 115 13.00 -21.86 -19.40
C ALA A 115 14.26 -21.16 -18.86
N VAL A 116 15.07 -20.57 -19.75
CA VAL A 116 16.26 -19.80 -19.36
C VAL A 116 15.86 -18.49 -18.71
N LEU A 117 14.92 -17.78 -19.33
CA LEU A 117 14.40 -16.51 -18.81
C LEU A 117 13.68 -16.70 -17.46
N GLU A 118 12.98 -17.82 -17.28
CA GLU A 118 12.39 -18.22 -16.00
C GLU A 118 13.48 -18.42 -14.93
N ALA A 119 14.56 -19.14 -15.25
CA ALA A 119 15.64 -19.40 -14.30
C ALA A 119 16.42 -18.13 -13.92
N VAL A 120 16.61 -17.20 -14.86
CA VAL A 120 17.16 -15.85 -14.59
C VAL A 120 16.22 -15.06 -13.66
N GLY A 121 14.91 -15.12 -13.89
CA GLY A 121 13.91 -14.51 -13.02
C GLY A 121 13.92 -15.09 -11.60
N ASP A 122 14.07 -16.42 -11.47
CA ASP A 122 14.20 -17.10 -10.18
C ASP A 122 15.44 -16.61 -9.42
N GLU A 123 16.57 -16.45 -10.10
CA GLU A 123 17.79 -15.94 -9.50
C GLU A 123 17.64 -14.50 -8.99
N PHE A 124 17.04 -13.61 -9.78
CA PHE A 124 16.75 -12.25 -9.33
C PHE A 124 15.78 -12.21 -8.14
N ALA A 125 14.77 -13.09 -8.15
CA ALA A 125 13.80 -13.22 -7.05
C ALA A 125 14.47 -13.69 -5.76
N GLU A 126 15.40 -14.65 -5.83
CA GLU A 126 16.18 -15.12 -4.67
C GLU A 126 17.06 -14.02 -4.09
N ARG A 127 17.63 -13.15 -4.94
CA ARG A 127 18.38 -11.96 -4.53
C ARG A 127 17.48 -10.79 -4.08
N ARG A 128 16.17 -10.98 -3.99
CA ARG A 128 15.14 -9.97 -3.65
C ARG A 128 15.09 -8.77 -4.62
N ARG A 129 15.63 -8.92 -5.84
CA ARG A 129 15.58 -7.90 -6.90
C ARG A 129 14.28 -8.06 -7.69
N TRP A 130 13.16 -7.71 -7.06
CA TRP A 130 11.81 -7.98 -7.60
C TRP A 130 11.52 -7.27 -8.92
N GLY A 131 12.08 -6.08 -9.16
CA GLY A 131 11.92 -5.34 -10.41
C GLY A 131 12.51 -6.08 -11.61
N GLU A 132 13.75 -6.57 -11.46
CA GLU A 132 14.44 -7.32 -12.51
C GLU A 132 13.86 -8.72 -12.71
N ALA A 133 13.43 -9.36 -11.61
CA ALA A 133 12.69 -10.62 -11.67
C ALA A 133 11.41 -10.46 -12.50
N ARG A 134 10.67 -9.35 -12.29
CA ARG A 134 9.45 -9.06 -13.06
C ARG A 134 9.73 -8.92 -14.54
N SER A 135 10.79 -8.19 -14.94
CA SER A 135 11.15 -8.07 -16.36
C SER A 135 11.56 -9.40 -16.99
N ALA A 136 12.32 -10.23 -16.26
CA ALA A 136 12.72 -11.54 -16.74
C ALA A 136 11.51 -12.49 -16.93
N TYR A 137 10.57 -12.52 -15.96
CA TYR A 137 9.35 -13.31 -16.09
C TYR A 137 8.40 -12.78 -17.18
N LEU A 138 8.35 -11.46 -17.41
CA LEU A 138 7.58 -10.90 -18.53
C LEU A 138 8.15 -11.38 -19.87
N ARG A 139 9.47 -11.35 -20.05
CA ARG A 139 10.14 -11.87 -21.24
C ARG A 139 9.90 -13.37 -21.41
N ALA A 140 9.96 -14.13 -20.31
CA ALA A 140 9.66 -15.56 -20.31
C ALA A 140 8.21 -15.84 -20.73
N HIS A 141 7.24 -15.04 -20.23
CA HIS A 141 5.82 -15.17 -20.58
C HIS A 141 5.55 -14.78 -22.03
N ARG A 142 6.29 -13.81 -22.60
CA ARG A 142 6.21 -13.49 -24.03
C ARG A 142 6.75 -14.61 -24.91
N ALA A 143 7.80 -15.30 -24.45
CA ALA A 143 8.39 -16.44 -25.17
C ALA A 143 7.47 -17.67 -25.15
N ASP A 144 6.82 -17.95 -24.01
CA ASP A 144 5.84 -19.02 -23.88
C ASP A 144 4.60 -18.56 -23.08
N PRO A 145 3.58 -18.01 -23.77
CA PRO A 145 2.36 -17.54 -23.13
C PRO A 145 1.48 -18.67 -22.56
N LEU A 146 1.69 -19.91 -23.00
CA LEU A 146 0.86 -21.07 -22.62
C LEU A 146 1.34 -21.75 -21.35
N ASN A 147 2.49 -21.34 -20.80
CA ASN A 147 3.07 -21.95 -19.62
C ASN A 147 2.49 -21.37 -18.31
N PRO A 148 1.68 -22.13 -17.54
CA PRO A 148 1.03 -21.64 -16.33
C PRO A 148 2.01 -21.40 -15.18
N ALA A 149 3.18 -22.04 -15.18
CA ALA A 149 4.18 -21.83 -14.15
C ALA A 149 4.80 -20.42 -14.24
N ILE A 150 5.13 -19.99 -15.47
CA ILE A 150 5.68 -18.66 -15.76
C ILE A 150 4.64 -17.58 -15.46
N GLU A 151 3.38 -17.78 -15.89
CA GLU A 151 2.28 -16.86 -15.58
C GLU A 151 2.11 -16.66 -14.07
N ARG A 152 2.10 -17.75 -13.30
CA ARG A 152 1.98 -17.69 -11.84
C ARG A 152 3.14 -16.94 -11.19
N LYS A 153 4.38 -17.19 -11.63
CA LYS A 153 5.57 -16.49 -11.13
C LYS A 153 5.52 -15.00 -11.47
N TYR A 154 5.13 -14.64 -12.69
CA TYR A 154 4.94 -13.26 -13.10
C TYR A 154 3.87 -12.56 -12.24
N ALA A 155 2.69 -13.15 -12.10
CA ALA A 155 1.62 -12.63 -11.24
C ALA A 155 2.07 -12.44 -9.78
N GLN A 156 2.81 -13.41 -9.23
CA GLN A 156 3.36 -13.32 -7.88
C GLN A 156 4.35 -12.16 -7.74
N THR A 157 5.20 -11.91 -8.73
CA THR A 157 6.12 -10.76 -8.69
C THR A 157 5.39 -9.42 -8.77
N ILE A 158 4.31 -9.31 -9.55
CA ILE A 158 3.45 -8.12 -9.56
C ILE A 158 2.88 -7.89 -8.17
N LEU A 159 2.27 -8.92 -7.56
CA LEU A 159 1.67 -8.80 -6.23
C LEU A 159 2.70 -8.37 -5.18
N ARG A 160 3.91 -8.94 -5.20
CA ARG A 160 4.97 -8.57 -4.24
C ARG A 160 5.49 -7.15 -4.46
N THR A 161 5.67 -6.76 -5.71
CA THR A 161 6.14 -5.41 -6.05
C THR A 161 5.08 -4.37 -5.67
N THR A 162 3.79 -4.67 -5.88
CA THR A 162 2.68 -3.78 -5.56
C THR A 162 2.38 -3.74 -4.06
N ALA A 163 2.36 -4.88 -3.36
CA ALA A 163 2.01 -4.97 -1.93
C ALA A 163 3.11 -4.43 -1.00
N GLY A 164 4.38 -4.56 -1.38
CA GLY A 164 5.49 -3.94 -0.64
C GLY A 164 5.40 -2.41 -0.65
N PHE A 165 4.94 -1.84 -1.76
CA PHE A 165 4.78 -0.39 -1.94
C PHE A 165 3.63 0.20 -1.09
N THR A 166 2.61 -0.61 -0.77
CA THR A 166 1.39 -0.12 -0.11
C THR A 166 1.57 0.13 1.39
N VAL A 167 2.40 -0.65 2.08
CA VAL A 167 2.53 -0.58 3.55
C VAL A 167 3.38 0.62 3.99
N GLU A 168 4.48 0.90 3.28
CA GLU A 168 5.31 2.08 3.54
C GLU A 168 4.62 3.37 3.13
N GLN A 169 3.83 3.36 2.04
CA GLN A 169 3.06 4.52 1.59
C GLN A 169 1.85 4.80 2.50
N ALA A 170 1.25 3.77 3.12
CA ALA A 170 0.21 3.94 4.15
C ALA A 170 0.75 4.53 5.47
N LEU A 171 2.04 4.33 5.75
CA LEU A 171 2.71 4.88 6.94
C LEU A 171 3.41 6.23 6.66
N GLY A 172 3.75 6.54 5.41
CA GLY A 172 4.41 7.77 4.97
C GLY A 172 3.52 8.82 4.29
N GLY A 173 2.29 8.46 3.91
CA GLY A 173 1.34 9.34 3.20
C GLY A 173 0.51 10.23 4.12
N GLY A 174 1.18 11.00 4.99
CA GLY A 174 0.55 12.11 5.72
C GLY A 174 0.76 13.41 4.97
N LEU A 175 -0.35 14.12 4.69
CA LEU A 175 -0.49 15.48 4.15
C LEU A 175 -0.65 15.56 2.61
N ASP A 176 -1.87 15.92 2.19
CA ASP A 176 -2.25 16.50 0.90
C ASP A 176 -2.13 15.65 -0.39
N SER A 177 -2.62 14.41 -0.38
CA SER A 177 -2.91 13.69 -1.63
C SER A 177 -4.37 13.90 -2.06
N PRO A 178 -4.65 14.53 -3.22
CA PRO A 178 -6.00 14.68 -3.78
C PRO A 178 -6.58 13.36 -4.37
N PHE A 179 -5.99 12.21 -4.02
CA PHE A 179 -6.28 10.89 -4.61
C PHE A 179 -6.78 9.82 -3.61
N VAL A 180 -7.15 10.18 -2.37
CA VAL A 180 -7.74 9.22 -1.42
C VAL A 180 -9.27 9.23 -1.54
N ASP A 181 -9.85 8.10 -1.95
CA ASP A 181 -11.30 7.91 -2.06
C ASP A 181 -11.98 7.84 -0.66
N PRO A 182 -13.19 8.41 -0.51
CA PRO A 182 -13.91 8.41 0.77
C PRO A 182 -14.37 7.02 1.25
N SER A 183 -14.34 5.99 0.39
CA SER A 183 -14.55 4.58 0.81
C SER A 183 -13.33 4.02 1.55
N ASP A 184 -12.12 4.40 1.13
CA ASP A 184 -10.89 4.08 1.86
C ASP A 184 -10.77 4.92 3.13
N ALA A 185 -11.39 6.11 3.17
CA ALA A 185 -11.48 6.91 4.40
C ALA A 185 -12.25 6.19 5.53
N ALA A 186 -13.24 5.35 5.22
CA ALA A 186 -13.96 4.56 6.24
C ALA A 186 -13.15 3.36 6.75
N ALA A 187 -12.38 2.71 5.87
CA ALA A 187 -11.41 1.68 6.26
C ALA A 187 -10.26 2.28 7.08
N ASN A 188 -9.78 3.47 6.67
CA ASN A 188 -8.75 4.24 7.34
C ASN A 188 -9.24 4.81 8.68
N ALA A 189 -10.52 5.19 8.83
CA ALA A 189 -11.10 5.62 10.10
C ALA A 189 -11.23 4.48 11.13
N LYS A 190 -11.52 3.26 10.68
CA LYS A 190 -11.50 2.06 11.55
C LYS A 190 -10.08 1.75 12.01
N TRP A 191 -9.12 1.79 11.10
CA TRP A 191 -7.70 1.63 11.44
C TRP A 191 -7.19 2.76 12.34
N ALA A 192 -7.59 4.01 12.11
CA ALA A 192 -7.29 5.15 12.96
C ALA A 192 -7.86 4.98 14.37
N ALA A 193 -9.05 4.42 14.53
CA ALA A 193 -9.62 4.11 15.84
C ALA A 193 -8.82 3.01 16.57
N VAL A 194 -8.37 1.97 15.85
CA VAL A 194 -7.50 0.93 16.40
C VAL A 194 -6.13 1.49 16.77
N LEU A 195 -5.55 2.34 15.93
CA LEU A 195 -4.25 2.98 16.19
C LEU A 195 -4.31 3.92 17.40
N SER A 196 -5.38 4.72 17.51
CA SER A 196 -5.63 5.61 18.65
C SER A 196 -5.87 4.87 19.97
N PHE A 197 -6.25 3.59 19.92
CA PHE A 197 -6.38 2.76 21.13
C PHE A 197 -5.01 2.38 21.71
N PHE A 198 -4.01 2.09 20.86
CA PHE A 198 -2.66 1.75 21.32
C PHE A 198 -1.82 2.99 21.61
N VAL A 199 -1.94 4.03 20.80
CA VAL A 199 -1.18 5.28 20.95
C VAL A 199 -2.15 6.45 20.73
N PRO A 200 -2.56 7.14 21.82
CA PRO A 200 -3.43 8.31 21.70
C PRO A 200 -2.80 9.37 20.79
N GLY A 201 -3.56 9.84 19.80
CA GLY A 201 -3.10 10.78 18.77
C GLY A 201 -2.60 10.13 17.47
N ALA A 202 -2.23 8.84 17.48
CA ALA A 202 -1.72 8.16 16.28
C ALA A 202 -2.78 8.03 15.17
N GLY A 203 -4.04 7.81 15.54
CA GLY A 203 -5.14 7.77 14.57
C GLY A 203 -5.43 9.13 13.93
N HIS A 204 -5.13 10.24 14.59
CA HIS A 204 -5.29 11.57 13.99
C HIS A 204 -4.24 11.84 12.89
N PHE A 205 -3.06 11.21 12.97
CA PHE A 205 -2.09 11.24 11.86
C PHE A 205 -2.60 10.48 10.64
N ALA A 206 -3.22 9.31 10.86
CA ALA A 206 -3.85 8.53 9.78
C ALA A 206 -5.04 9.27 9.13
N LEU A 207 -5.68 10.20 9.87
CA LEU A 207 -6.78 11.04 9.39
C LEU A 207 -6.30 12.39 8.80
N GLY A 208 -5.00 12.67 8.77
CA GLY A 208 -4.44 13.93 8.23
C GLY A 208 -4.50 15.14 9.17
N GLU A 209 -5.00 14.98 10.41
CA GLU A 209 -5.12 16.05 11.40
C GLU A 209 -3.87 16.10 12.30
N THR A 210 -2.76 16.55 11.73
CA THR A 210 -1.44 16.54 12.39
C THR A 210 -1.40 17.40 13.65
N VAL A 211 -2.07 18.56 13.64
CA VAL A 211 -2.11 19.48 14.81
C VAL A 211 -2.79 18.83 16.01
N THR A 212 -3.96 18.21 15.79
CA THR A 212 -4.71 17.51 16.84
C THR A 212 -3.96 16.26 17.33
N GLY A 213 -3.35 15.53 16.39
CA GLY A 213 -2.51 14.37 16.70
C GLY A 213 -1.33 14.72 17.60
N PHE A 214 -0.60 15.80 17.30
CA PHE A 214 0.53 16.26 18.11
C PHE A 214 0.12 16.69 19.53
N TRP A 215 -0.99 17.41 19.67
CA TRP A 215 -1.49 17.82 20.99
C TRP A 215 -1.89 16.62 21.85
N LEU A 216 -2.65 15.67 21.29
CA LEU A 216 -3.08 14.47 22.01
C LEU A 216 -1.90 13.56 22.37
N PHE A 217 -0.96 13.38 21.43
CA PHE A 217 0.25 12.61 21.66
C PHE A 217 1.14 13.25 22.72
N GLY A 218 1.37 14.57 22.63
CA GLY A 218 2.16 15.32 23.61
C GLY A 218 1.54 15.28 25.02
N LEU A 219 0.21 15.42 25.12
CA LEU A 219 -0.50 15.32 26.39
C LEU A 219 -0.40 13.91 27.00
N TRP A 220 -0.49 12.87 26.17
CA TRP A 220 -0.30 11.48 26.59
C TRP A 220 1.13 11.23 27.07
N VAL A 221 2.15 11.69 26.34
CA VAL A 221 3.57 11.58 26.73
C VAL A 221 3.82 12.27 28.07
N VAL A 222 3.28 13.48 28.28
CA VAL A 222 3.40 14.19 29.58
C VAL A 222 2.77 13.37 30.70
N GLY A 223 1.61 12.75 30.47
CA GLY A 223 0.99 11.84 31.42
C GLY A 223 1.86 10.62 31.74
N VAL A 224 2.45 9.99 30.72
CA VAL A 224 3.35 8.83 30.88
C VAL A 224 4.62 9.23 31.64
N ILE A 225 5.23 10.38 31.32
CA ILE A 225 6.38 10.92 32.05
C ILE A 225 6.00 11.18 33.52
N GLY A 226 4.82 11.76 33.78
CA GLY A 226 4.29 11.93 35.13
C GLY A 226 4.19 10.61 35.90
N PHE A 227 3.73 9.53 35.25
CA PHE A 227 3.69 8.19 35.84
C PHE A 227 5.08 7.61 36.15
N VAL A 228 6.05 7.83 35.26
CA VAL A 228 7.43 7.37 35.46
C VAL A 228 8.08 8.09 36.64
N LEU A 229 7.84 9.39 36.78
CA LEU A 229 8.36 10.20 37.89
C LEU A 229 7.69 9.84 39.23
N LEU A 230 6.42 9.41 39.21
CA LEU A 230 5.64 9.00 40.38
C LEU A 230 5.60 7.48 40.59
N ARG A 231 6.66 6.76 40.17
CA ARG A 231 6.73 5.28 40.17
C ARG A 231 6.38 4.63 41.51
N ALA A 232 6.72 5.26 42.64
CA ALA A 232 6.42 4.76 43.98
C ALA A 232 4.90 4.81 44.28
N ASP A 233 4.24 5.89 43.90
CA ASP A 233 2.81 6.09 44.11
C ASP A 233 1.98 5.19 43.18
N PHE A 234 2.51 4.82 42.01
CA PHE A 234 1.82 3.91 41.08
C PHE A 234 1.62 2.51 41.66
N GLN A 235 2.63 1.99 42.36
CA GLN A 235 2.52 0.70 43.03
C GLN A 235 1.46 0.74 44.14
N ALA A 236 1.41 1.85 44.89
CA ALA A 236 0.38 2.07 45.91
C ALA A 236 -1.02 2.16 45.30
N PHE A 237 -1.17 2.81 44.14
CA PHE A 237 -2.43 2.87 43.38
C PHE A 237 -2.89 1.50 42.87
N LEU A 238 -2.01 0.69 42.29
CA LEU A 238 -2.36 -0.66 41.83
C LEU A 238 -2.79 -1.57 42.98
N LEU A 239 -2.12 -1.47 44.14
CA LEU A 239 -2.48 -2.21 45.34
C LEU A 239 -3.84 -1.76 45.90
N PHE A 240 -4.11 -0.46 45.87
CA PHE A 240 -5.41 0.10 46.21
C PHE A 240 -6.53 -0.44 45.28
N LEU A 241 -6.28 -0.49 43.96
CA LEU A 241 -7.22 -1.06 42.98
C LEU A 241 -7.48 -2.56 43.21
N ALA A 242 -6.48 -3.29 43.73
CA ALA A 242 -6.58 -4.69 44.13
C ALA A 242 -7.24 -4.90 45.51
N GLY A 243 -7.82 -3.84 46.10
CA GLY A 243 -8.53 -3.91 47.39
C GLY A 243 -7.61 -3.97 48.61
N ARG A 244 -6.33 -3.63 48.47
CA ARG A 244 -5.37 -3.56 49.58
C ARG A 244 -5.09 -2.08 49.91
N PRO A 245 -5.78 -1.50 50.92
CA PRO A 245 -5.56 -0.11 51.28
C PRO A 245 -4.15 0.05 51.86
N ASN A 246 -3.33 0.88 51.20
CA ASN A 246 -2.03 1.34 51.70
C ASN A 246 -2.15 2.78 52.20
N SER A 247 -1.51 3.11 53.32
CA SER A 247 -1.54 4.43 53.98
C SER A 247 -0.80 5.55 53.23
N HIS A 248 -0.16 5.25 52.09
CA HIS A 248 0.66 6.19 51.32
C HIS A 248 0.05 6.60 49.98
N PHE A 249 -1.26 6.40 49.78
CA PHE A 249 -1.92 6.86 48.56
C PHE A 249 -1.92 8.40 48.49
N SER A 250 -1.00 8.95 47.70
CA SER A 250 -1.02 10.36 47.34
C SER A 250 -2.05 10.58 46.24
N GLY A 251 -3.09 11.36 46.52
CA GLY A 251 -4.09 11.73 45.52
C GLY A 251 -3.52 12.44 44.28
N ILE A 252 -2.25 12.87 44.33
CA ILE A 252 -1.51 13.49 43.23
C ILE A 252 -1.41 12.55 42.01
N ILE A 253 -1.36 11.23 42.21
CA ILE A 253 -1.27 10.29 41.07
C ILE A 253 -2.56 10.23 40.24
N SER A 254 -3.68 10.72 40.77
CA SER A 254 -4.93 10.78 40.01
C SER A 254 -4.84 11.72 38.81
N LEU A 255 -4.00 12.76 38.87
CA LEU A 255 -3.83 13.75 37.81
C LEU A 255 -3.28 13.14 36.50
N PRO A 256 -2.09 12.48 36.46
CA PRO A 256 -1.59 11.88 35.23
C PRO A 256 -2.48 10.74 34.72
N SER A 257 -3.14 9.97 35.61
CA SER A 257 -4.12 8.96 35.18
C SER A 257 -5.32 9.57 34.47
N LEU A 258 -5.84 10.69 34.98
CA LEU A 258 -6.97 11.38 34.39
C LEU A 258 -6.59 12.00 33.04
N VAL A 259 -5.36 12.52 32.92
CA VAL A 259 -4.83 13.07 31.66
C VAL A 259 -4.69 11.98 30.58
N ILE A 260 -4.08 10.83 30.91
CA ILE A 260 -3.95 9.71 29.96
C ILE A 260 -5.32 9.18 29.55
N PHE A 261 -6.22 9.02 30.53
CA PHE A 261 -7.55 8.47 30.28
C PHE A 261 -8.40 9.42 29.43
N ALA A 262 -8.37 10.72 29.71
CA ALA A 262 -9.04 11.74 28.91
C ALA A 262 -8.47 11.80 27.48
N ALA A 263 -7.15 11.78 27.31
CA ALA A 263 -6.51 11.77 25.99
C ALA A 263 -6.91 10.54 25.16
N THR A 264 -7.01 9.37 25.81
CA THR A 264 -7.41 8.12 25.14
C THR A 264 -8.89 8.14 24.75
N ILE A 265 -9.77 8.61 25.65
CA ILE A 265 -11.21 8.76 25.36
C ILE A 265 -11.44 9.76 24.22
N VAL A 266 -10.75 10.91 24.24
CA VAL A 266 -10.89 11.93 23.21
C VAL A 266 -10.32 11.44 21.87
N GLY A 267 -9.16 10.78 21.87
CA GLY A 267 -8.55 10.23 20.65
C GLY A 267 -9.39 9.11 20.01
N VAL A 268 -9.82 8.14 20.81
CA VAL A 268 -10.68 7.04 20.32
C VAL A 268 -12.07 7.55 19.96
N GLY A 269 -12.66 8.43 20.78
CA GLY A 269 -13.97 9.01 20.56
C GLY A 269 -14.03 9.89 19.31
N GLY A 270 -13.01 10.71 19.06
CA GLY A 270 -12.90 11.54 17.85
C GLY A 270 -12.79 10.69 16.58
N CYS A 271 -11.96 9.66 16.60
CA CYS A 271 -11.81 8.72 15.47
C CYS A 271 -13.08 7.89 15.25
N ALA A 272 -13.69 7.36 16.32
CA ALA A 272 -14.89 6.52 16.26
C ALA A 272 -16.15 7.32 15.90
N ALA A 273 -16.27 8.57 16.35
CA ALA A 273 -17.35 9.47 15.96
C ALA A 273 -17.28 9.79 14.45
N ARG A 274 -16.09 9.86 13.85
CA ARG A 274 -15.96 9.96 12.39
C ARG A 274 -16.22 8.65 11.66
N ALA A 275 -15.83 7.51 12.24
CA ALA A 275 -16.17 6.20 11.70
C ALA A 275 -17.70 5.94 11.70
N LYS A 276 -18.44 6.44 12.71
CA LYS A 276 -19.92 6.38 12.79
C LYS A 276 -20.62 7.54 12.07
N GLY A 277 -19.98 8.70 12.01
CA GLY A 277 -20.42 9.92 11.33
C GLY A 277 -20.25 9.88 9.81
N GLY A 278 -19.67 8.79 9.27
CA GLY A 278 -19.74 8.41 7.86
C GLY A 278 -21.16 8.07 7.35
N LYS A 279 -22.23 8.47 8.06
CA LYS A 279 -23.46 8.82 7.38
C LYS A 279 -23.17 10.13 6.67
N ALA A 280 -22.95 10.04 5.35
CA ALA A 280 -22.88 11.17 4.45
C ALA A 280 -23.75 12.30 4.98
N LYS A 281 -23.13 13.44 5.32
CA LYS A 281 -23.85 14.68 5.63
C LYS A 281 -24.95 14.78 4.58
N PRO A 282 -26.25 14.85 4.93
CA PRO A 282 -27.29 14.97 3.92
C PRO A 282 -26.91 16.17 3.10
N GLN A 283 -26.62 15.93 1.84
CA GLN A 283 -26.36 16.99 0.90
C GLN A 283 -27.70 17.71 0.80
N ASP A 284 -27.78 18.92 1.35
CA ASP A 284 -28.96 19.78 1.28
C ASP A 284 -29.39 19.85 -0.19
N GLY A 285 -30.48 19.16 -0.54
CA GLY A 285 -30.96 19.04 -1.92
C GLY A 285 -31.45 17.66 -2.41
N ARG A 286 -31.38 16.58 -1.61
CA ARG A 286 -32.06 15.31 -2.00
C ARG A 286 -33.57 15.37 -1.69
N PRO A 287 -34.49 15.33 -2.68
CA PRO A 287 -35.90 15.08 -2.39
C PRO A 287 -36.06 13.65 -1.85
N THR A 288 -36.73 13.53 -0.71
CA THR A 288 -37.02 12.24 -0.08
C THR A 288 -37.93 11.39 -0.97
N PRO A 289 -37.65 10.08 -1.16
CA PRO A 289 -38.49 9.21 -1.97
C PRO A 289 -39.90 9.09 -1.38
N PRO A 290 -40.96 9.07 -2.22
CA PRO A 290 -42.34 9.08 -1.79
C PRO A 290 -42.76 7.65 -1.40
N THR A 291 -42.31 7.20 -0.23
CA THR A 291 -42.67 5.87 0.31
C THR A 291 -43.74 5.92 1.39
N ASN A 292 -44.36 7.09 1.64
CA ASN A 292 -45.40 7.29 2.66
C ASN A 292 -46.65 7.99 2.08
N LEU A 293 -47.11 7.60 0.89
CA LEU A 293 -48.46 7.97 0.43
C LEU A 293 -49.33 6.72 0.48
N PRO A 294 -50.53 6.77 1.11
CA PRO A 294 -51.46 5.65 1.04
C PRO A 294 -51.83 5.42 -0.43
N PHE A 295 -51.78 4.16 -0.85
CA PHE A 295 -52.25 3.76 -2.15
C PHE A 295 -53.79 3.82 -2.12
N ASP A 296 -54.35 4.89 -2.69
CA ASP A 296 -55.75 4.95 -3.13
C ASP A 296 -55.92 4.24 -4.48
#